data_AF-A0A1B8FQI0-F1
#
_entry.id   AF-A0A1B8FQI0-F1
#
_cell.length_a   1.000
_cell.length_b   1.000
_cell.length_c   1.000
_cell.angle_alpha   90.00
_cell.angle_beta   90.00
_cell.angle_gamma   90.00
#
_symmetry.space_group_name_H-M   'P 1'
#
loop_
_entity.id
_entity.type
_entity.pdbx_description
1 polymer ?
#
loop_
_entity_poly.entity_id
_entity_poly.type
_entity_poly.pdbx_seq_one_letter_code
_entity_poly.pdbx_strand_id
1 'polypeptide(L)'
;MVYSRFPHLIIKSAFCLVALSALVATSTATTANGDGCRVLTQRFPTKVFYPSSDVYEYENAEFWSNTQLLDPACIFRPSSAKDVSDGIGILDATSGKFATRWGGHMGIKGANNIDDGILMAMSNLTHCQYNLTVGGARLGPVGVPGILLAGGINFYGNQFGFSADQVTRYEVVLANGNIVEATKKKNADLF
;
A
#
# COMPACT_ATOMS: atom_id res chain seq x y z
N MET A 1 -11.35 -8.29 29.07
CA MET A 1 -11.43 -9.60 29.74
C MET A 1 -10.10 -10.30 29.48
N VAL A 2 -9.15 -10.08 30.39
CA VAL A 2 -7.75 -10.50 30.29
C VAL A 2 -7.62 -11.83 31.01
N TYR A 3 -7.09 -12.86 30.35
CA TYR A 3 -6.82 -14.16 30.98
C TYR A 3 -5.31 -14.34 31.12
N SER A 4 -4.77 -13.87 32.25
CA SER A 4 -3.41 -14.12 32.70
C SER A 4 -3.43 -15.28 33.71
N ARG A 5 -2.81 -16.41 33.36
CA ARG A 5 -2.48 -17.49 34.31
C ARG A 5 -0.98 -17.53 34.56
N PHE A 6 -0.60 -17.15 35.78
CA PHE A 6 0.67 -17.52 36.41
C PHE A 6 0.52 -18.90 37.09
N PRO A 7 1.62 -19.66 37.17
CA PRO A 7 1.94 -20.23 38.47
C PRO A 7 3.38 -19.97 38.90
N HIS A 8 3.50 -19.74 40.21
CA HIS A 8 4.70 -19.54 40.99
C HIS A 8 5.69 -20.71 40.90
N LEU A 9 7.00 -20.42 40.80
CA LEU A 9 8.03 -21.35 41.23
C LEU A 9 9.27 -20.62 41.81
N ILE A 10 9.29 -20.61 43.14
CA ILE A 10 10.40 -20.78 44.09
C ILE A 10 11.81 -20.37 43.64
N ILE A 11 12.28 -19.31 44.31
CA ILE A 11 13.67 -18.83 44.43
C ILE A 11 14.53 -19.89 45.15
N LYS A 12 15.66 -20.29 44.54
CA LYS A 12 16.83 -20.79 45.28
C LYS A 12 18.13 -20.19 44.73
N SER A 13 18.84 -19.56 45.65
CA SER A 13 20.15 -18.91 45.57
C SER A 13 21.28 -19.82 45.08
N ALA A 14 22.17 -19.27 44.23
CA ALA A 14 23.62 -19.38 44.40
C ALA A 14 24.34 -18.40 43.43
N PHE A 15 25.09 -17.46 44.00
CA PHE A 15 26.01 -16.56 43.31
C PHE A 15 27.17 -17.37 42.69
N CYS A 16 27.36 -17.26 41.38
CA CYS A 16 28.63 -17.58 40.71
C CYS A 16 28.96 -16.42 39.77
N LEU A 17 29.85 -15.53 40.23
CA LEU A 17 30.39 -14.42 39.45
C LEU A 17 31.39 -14.98 38.44
N VAL A 18 30.91 -15.35 37.25
CA VAL A 18 31.74 -15.49 36.06
C VAL A 18 31.46 -14.26 35.20
N ALA A 19 32.50 -13.47 34.95
CA ALA A 19 32.45 -12.31 34.07
C ALA A 19 32.14 -12.77 32.63
N LEU A 20 30.85 -12.89 32.33
CA LEU A 20 30.36 -13.11 30.98
C LEU A 20 30.33 -11.75 30.31
N SER A 21 31.26 -11.48 29.39
CA SER A 21 31.14 -10.38 28.45
C SER A 21 29.89 -10.63 27.61
N ALA A 22 28.76 -10.09 28.06
CA ALA A 22 27.53 -10.10 27.30
C ALA A 22 27.76 -9.24 26.06
N LEU A 23 27.98 -9.90 24.92
CA LEU A 23 27.78 -9.26 23.63
C LEU A 23 26.29 -8.91 23.58
N VAL A 24 25.97 -7.65 23.88
CA VAL A 24 24.63 -7.12 23.66
C VAL A 24 24.44 -7.13 22.15
N ALA A 25 23.86 -8.21 21.62
CA ALA A 25 23.29 -8.19 20.30
C ALA A 25 22.15 -7.19 20.36
N THR A 26 22.41 -5.95 19.94
CA THR A 26 21.38 -4.99 19.61
C THR A 26 20.61 -5.55 18.43
N SER A 27 19.64 -6.42 18.68
CA SER A 27 18.59 -6.70 17.71
C SER A 27 17.83 -5.39 17.57
N THR A 28 18.13 -4.61 16.53
CA THR A 28 17.21 -3.59 16.07
C THR A 28 15.90 -4.33 15.83
N ALA A 29 14.90 -4.09 16.67
CA ALA A 29 13.55 -4.57 16.41
C ALA A 29 13.17 -3.98 15.06
N THR A 30 13.28 -4.81 14.01
CA THR A 30 12.91 -4.39 12.68
C THR A 30 11.41 -4.28 12.75
N THR A 31 10.86 -3.08 12.56
CA THR A 31 9.42 -2.91 12.49
C THR A 31 8.90 -3.82 11.37
N ALA A 32 7.70 -4.38 11.50
CA ALA A 32 7.09 -5.22 10.47
C ALA A 32 7.15 -4.57 9.07
N ASN A 33 7.15 -3.24 9.04
CA ASN A 33 7.30 -2.42 7.84
C ASN A 33 8.74 -2.36 7.31
N GLY A 34 9.76 -2.30 8.19
CA GLY A 34 11.17 -2.44 7.81
C GLY A 34 11.47 -3.80 7.17
N ASP A 35 10.82 -4.86 7.65
CA ASP A 35 10.90 -6.19 7.02
C ASP A 35 10.18 -6.23 5.67
N GLY A 36 9.00 -5.59 5.55
CA GLY A 36 8.26 -5.45 4.30
C GLY A 36 9.08 -4.74 3.20
N CYS A 37 9.64 -3.57 3.51
CA CYS A 37 10.51 -2.83 2.58
C CYS A 37 11.72 -3.65 2.15
N ARG A 38 12.40 -4.31 3.09
CA ARG A 38 13.56 -5.17 2.80
C ARG A 38 13.23 -6.30 1.84
N VAL A 39 12.15 -7.05 2.10
CA VAL A 39 11.74 -8.18 1.26
C VAL A 39 11.27 -7.70 -0.12
N LEU A 40 10.53 -6.58 -0.17
CA LEU A 40 10.17 -5.94 -1.43
C LEU A 40 11.41 -5.54 -2.24
N THR A 41 12.44 -4.94 -1.62
CA THR A 41 13.69 -4.59 -2.31
C THR A 41 14.41 -5.82 -2.85
N GLN A 42 14.43 -6.94 -2.11
CA GLN A 42 15.04 -8.19 -2.58
C GLN A 42 14.33 -8.73 -3.83
N ARG A 43 12.99 -8.62 -3.89
CA ARG A 43 12.19 -9.08 -5.03
C ARG A 43 12.19 -8.11 -6.20
N PHE A 44 12.18 -6.81 -5.91
CA PHE A 44 12.01 -5.70 -6.86
C PHE A 44 13.07 -4.61 -6.64
N PRO A 45 14.36 -4.89 -6.93
CA PRO A 45 15.46 -3.99 -6.61
C PRO A 45 15.36 -2.62 -7.31
N THR A 46 14.62 -2.52 -8.42
CA THR A 46 14.45 -1.29 -9.20
C THR A 46 13.09 -0.61 -9.03
N LYS A 47 12.24 -1.13 -8.13
CA LYS A 47 10.87 -0.61 -7.92
C LYS A 47 10.61 -0.14 -6.49
N VAL A 48 11.59 -0.26 -5.59
CA VAL A 48 11.48 0.16 -4.19
C VAL A 48 12.46 1.30 -3.92
N PHE A 49 11.96 2.38 -3.35
CA PHE A 49 12.68 3.63 -3.18
C PHE A 49 12.64 4.05 -1.71
N TYR A 50 13.76 4.56 -1.21
CA TYR A 50 13.97 5.00 0.16
C TYR A 50 14.17 6.53 0.22
N PRO A 51 14.04 7.16 1.40
CA PRO A 51 14.10 8.62 1.57
C PRO A 51 15.27 9.36 0.92
N SER A 52 16.38 8.67 0.66
CA SER A 52 17.56 9.26 0.01
C SER A 52 17.52 9.30 -1.52
N SER A 53 16.39 8.98 -2.16
CA SER A 53 16.28 8.89 -3.61
C SER A 53 15.32 9.94 -4.18
N ASP A 54 15.65 10.52 -5.33
CA ASP A 54 14.82 11.52 -6.02
C ASP A 54 13.40 11.00 -6.30
N VAL A 55 13.27 9.70 -6.59
CA VAL A 55 11.98 9.06 -6.81
C VAL A 55 11.15 9.03 -5.52
N TYR A 56 11.78 8.79 -4.37
CA TYR A 56 11.08 8.87 -3.10
C TYR A 56 10.61 10.30 -2.84
N GLU A 57 11.49 11.29 -3.01
CA GLU A 57 11.15 12.70 -2.77
C GLU A 57 10.00 13.15 -3.67
N TYR A 58 10.07 12.81 -4.97
CA TYR A 58 9.00 13.06 -5.93
C TYR A 58 7.70 12.42 -5.47
N GLU A 59 7.69 11.10 -5.29
CA GLU A 59 6.46 10.41 -4.93
C GLU A 59 5.94 10.89 -3.57
N ASN A 60 6.76 11.12 -2.56
CA ASN A 60 6.26 11.57 -1.26
C ASN A 60 5.64 12.97 -1.30
N ALA A 61 5.89 13.76 -2.34
CA ALA A 61 5.28 15.09 -2.55
C ALA A 61 4.02 15.09 -3.43
N GLU A 62 3.69 13.99 -4.13
CA GLU A 62 2.55 13.90 -5.07
C GLU A 62 1.19 13.71 -4.36
N PHE A 63 0.84 14.61 -3.45
CA PHE A 63 -0.46 14.65 -2.78
C PHE A 63 -1.13 16.01 -2.95
N TRP A 64 -2.46 16.02 -3.02
CA TRP A 64 -3.21 17.27 -3.16
C TRP A 64 -3.48 17.97 -1.82
N SER A 65 -3.55 17.20 -0.72
CA SER A 65 -3.92 17.71 0.60
C SER A 65 -2.77 17.59 1.59
N ASN A 66 -2.49 18.66 2.33
CA ASN A 66 -1.47 18.68 3.39
C ASN A 66 -1.76 17.69 4.54
N THR A 67 -2.93 17.04 4.57
CA THR A 67 -3.19 15.92 5.49
C THR A 67 -2.35 14.69 5.19
N GLN A 68 -1.69 14.64 4.02
CA GLN A 68 -0.82 13.56 3.57
C GLN A 68 0.68 13.87 3.70
N LEU A 69 1.05 14.91 4.46
CA LEU A 69 2.43 15.14 4.90
C LEU A 69 2.83 14.04 5.89
N LEU A 70 3.19 12.88 5.35
CA LEU A 70 3.54 11.64 6.07
C LEU A 70 4.86 11.10 5.53
N ASP A 71 5.48 10.23 6.32
CA ASP A 71 6.82 9.71 6.03
C ASP A 71 6.82 8.18 5.93
N PRO A 72 6.62 7.61 4.71
CA PRO A 72 6.72 6.18 4.46
C PRO A 72 8.12 5.63 4.77
N ALA A 73 8.18 4.40 5.26
CA ALA A 73 9.45 3.67 5.39
C ALA A 73 10.10 3.41 4.01
N CYS A 74 9.28 3.14 2.99
CA CYS A 74 9.70 3.04 1.59
C CYS A 74 8.51 3.23 0.64
N ILE A 75 8.82 3.49 -0.63
CA ILE A 75 7.83 3.61 -1.71
C ILE A 75 8.03 2.46 -2.70
N PHE A 76 6.98 1.68 -2.93
CA PHE A 76 6.95 0.62 -3.94
C PHE A 76 6.16 1.10 -5.17
N ARG A 77 6.81 1.13 -6.34
CA ARG A 77 6.24 1.55 -7.64
C ARG A 77 6.04 0.37 -8.59
N PRO A 78 4.95 -0.42 -8.45
CA PRO A 78 4.67 -1.52 -9.37
C PRO A 78 4.38 -1.01 -10.77
N SER A 79 4.66 -1.85 -11.77
CA SER A 79 4.47 -1.54 -13.20
C SER A 79 3.55 -2.55 -13.90
N SER A 80 2.95 -3.47 -13.15
CA SER A 80 2.00 -4.46 -13.63
C SER A 80 1.11 -4.97 -12.50
N ALA A 81 -0.05 -5.55 -12.84
CA ALA A 81 -0.90 -6.23 -11.85
C ALA A 81 -0.17 -7.39 -11.15
N LYS A 82 0.80 -8.04 -11.83
CA LYS A 82 1.62 -9.09 -11.23
C LYS A 82 2.57 -8.55 -10.15
N ASP A 83 3.14 -7.35 -10.34
CA ASP A 83 3.95 -6.71 -9.30
C ASP A 83 3.10 -6.37 -8.07
N VAL A 84 1.87 -5.88 -8.29
CA VAL A 84 0.92 -5.59 -7.20
C VAL A 84 0.56 -6.89 -6.46
N SER A 85 0.21 -7.95 -7.19
CA SER A 85 -0.09 -9.29 -6.65
C SER A 85 1.05 -9.85 -5.78
N ASP A 86 2.28 -9.86 -6.31
CA ASP A 86 3.47 -10.30 -5.58
C ASP A 86 3.75 -9.38 -4.37
N GLY A 87 3.57 -8.08 -4.54
CA GLY A 87 3.74 -7.09 -3.47
C GLY A 87 2.75 -7.30 -2.33
N ILE A 88 1.47 -7.54 -2.62
CA ILE A 88 0.44 -7.84 -1.62
C ILE A 88 0.78 -9.13 -0.86
N GLY A 89 1.25 -10.18 -1.55
CA GLY A 89 1.70 -11.40 -0.89
C GLY A 89 2.88 -11.18 0.08
N ILE A 90 3.81 -10.29 -0.27
CA ILE A 90 4.91 -9.90 0.62
C ILE A 90 4.37 -9.11 1.81
N LEU A 91 3.51 -8.13 1.59
CA LEU A 91 2.96 -7.28 2.64
C LEU A 91 2.12 -8.09 3.66
N ASP A 92 1.37 -9.09 3.19
CA ASP A 92 0.65 -10.04 4.06
C ASP A 92 1.65 -10.87 4.90
N ALA A 93 2.65 -11.46 4.24
CA ALA A 93 3.66 -12.30 4.90
C ALA A 93 4.51 -11.55 5.94
N THR A 94 4.76 -10.26 5.73
CA THR A 94 5.51 -9.43 6.68
C THR A 94 4.62 -8.65 7.64
N SER A 95 3.29 -8.74 7.52
CA SER A 95 2.35 -7.86 8.24
C SER A 95 2.66 -6.37 8.04
N GLY A 96 3.12 -6.00 6.84
CA GLY A 96 3.49 -4.64 6.49
C GLY A 96 2.26 -3.77 6.27
N LYS A 97 2.16 -2.64 6.98
CA LYS A 97 1.13 -1.64 6.74
C LYS A 97 1.44 -0.88 5.47
N PHE A 98 0.42 -0.63 4.65
CA PHE A 98 0.61 0.09 3.41
C PHE A 98 -0.56 1.05 3.13
N ALA A 99 -0.25 2.08 2.33
CA ALA A 99 -1.24 2.92 1.68
C ALA A 99 -1.08 2.79 0.17
N THR A 100 -2.19 2.70 -0.56
CA THR A 100 -2.17 2.65 -2.02
C THR A 100 -2.51 4.02 -2.57
N ARG A 101 -1.67 4.54 -3.46
CA ARG A 101 -1.91 5.82 -4.12
C ARG A 101 -1.92 5.71 -5.63
N TRP A 102 -2.95 6.30 -6.21
CA TRP A 102 -3.01 6.69 -7.62
C TRP A 102 -2.68 8.17 -7.78
N GLY A 103 -3.69 9.05 -7.92
CA GLY A 103 -3.47 10.49 -8.15
C GLY A 103 -3.47 11.36 -6.90
N GLY A 104 -3.38 10.79 -5.69
CA GLY A 104 -3.12 11.57 -4.46
C GLY A 104 -4.18 12.59 -3.99
N HIS A 105 -5.40 12.54 -4.55
CA HIS A 105 -6.43 13.58 -4.31
C HIS A 105 -7.32 13.36 -3.08
N MET A 106 -7.08 12.31 -2.29
CA MET A 106 -7.89 11.99 -1.11
C MET A 106 -7.41 12.79 0.11
N GLY A 107 -8.30 13.59 0.71
CA GLY A 107 -7.97 14.46 1.85
C GLY A 107 -7.95 13.78 3.22
N ILE A 108 -8.21 12.48 3.30
CA ILE A 108 -8.26 11.71 4.55
C ILE A 108 -6.84 11.22 4.90
N LYS A 109 -6.28 11.65 6.04
CA LYS A 109 -4.94 11.23 6.51
C LYS A 109 -4.80 9.70 6.43
N GLY A 110 -3.73 9.22 5.81
CA GLY A 110 -3.47 7.78 5.69
C GLY A 110 -4.07 7.11 4.45
N ALA A 111 -4.94 7.79 3.70
CA ALA A 111 -5.66 7.17 2.58
C ALA A 111 -4.82 7.06 1.30
N ASN A 112 -3.78 7.88 1.16
CA ASN A 112 -2.89 7.86 0.01
C ASN A 112 -1.43 8.18 0.34
N ASN A 113 -1.11 8.30 1.64
CA ASN A 113 0.25 8.29 2.15
C ASN A 113 0.24 7.63 3.55
N ILE A 114 1.39 7.27 4.13
CA ILE A 114 1.45 6.54 5.40
C ILE A 114 2.74 6.83 6.18
N ASP A 115 2.65 6.96 7.52
CA ASP A 115 3.83 7.06 8.40
C ASP A 115 4.38 5.65 8.72
N ASP A 116 5.70 5.47 8.63
CA ASP A 116 6.44 4.23 8.97
C ASP A 116 5.95 3.00 8.16
N GLY A 117 5.14 3.18 7.12
CA GLY A 117 4.58 2.10 6.29
C GLY A 117 5.14 2.06 4.87
N ILE A 118 4.57 1.19 4.03
CA ILE A 118 4.90 1.11 2.61
C ILE A 118 3.90 1.95 1.82
N LEU A 119 4.35 2.95 1.08
CA LEU A 119 3.50 3.61 0.10
C LEU A 119 3.57 2.84 -1.22
N MET A 120 2.46 2.25 -1.63
CA MET A 120 2.32 1.59 -2.92
C MET A 120 1.83 2.61 -3.96
N ALA A 121 2.77 3.21 -4.69
CA ALA A 121 2.51 4.28 -5.65
C ALA A 121 2.32 3.74 -7.08
N MET A 122 1.13 3.91 -7.63
CA MET A 122 0.70 3.35 -8.91
C MET A 122 1.12 4.19 -10.12
N SER A 123 2.01 5.16 -9.93
CA SER A 123 2.42 6.14 -10.95
C SER A 123 3.07 5.53 -12.19
N ASN A 124 3.50 4.26 -12.13
CA ASN A 124 4.09 3.53 -13.25
C ASN A 124 3.08 2.60 -13.98
N LEU A 125 1.79 2.63 -13.60
CA LEU A 125 0.70 1.93 -14.28
C LEU A 125 -0.03 2.86 -15.26
N THR A 126 0.67 3.32 -16.29
CA THR A 126 0.19 4.38 -17.20
C THR A 126 -0.39 3.87 -18.53
N HIS A 127 -0.52 2.56 -18.69
CA HIS A 127 -0.86 1.97 -19.99
C HIS A 127 -2.36 2.05 -20.31
N CYS A 128 -2.72 2.85 -21.31
CA CYS A 128 -4.06 2.92 -21.89
C CYS A 128 -4.07 2.24 -23.27
N GLN A 129 -4.82 1.14 -23.42
CA GLN A 129 -4.83 0.34 -24.66
C GLN A 129 -5.68 0.90 -25.79
N TYR A 130 -6.59 1.82 -25.48
CA TYR A 130 -7.61 2.31 -26.41
C TYR A 130 -7.48 3.81 -26.59
N ASN A 131 -7.66 4.28 -27.83
CA ASN A 131 -7.76 5.70 -28.14
C ASN A 131 -9.21 6.20 -27.93
N LEU A 132 -9.71 6.04 -26.71
CA LEU A 132 -11.08 6.39 -26.31
C LEU A 132 -11.06 7.28 -25.07
N THR A 133 -12.07 8.13 -24.96
CA THR A 133 -12.29 8.99 -23.78
C THR A 133 -13.49 8.47 -22.99
N VAL A 134 -13.34 8.39 -21.68
CA VAL A 134 -14.44 8.12 -20.74
C VAL A 134 -14.64 9.32 -19.82
N GLY A 135 -15.82 9.43 -19.20
CA GLY A 135 -16.08 10.48 -18.22
C GLY A 135 -15.12 10.38 -17.03
N GLY A 136 -14.15 11.27 -16.94
CA GLY A 136 -13.20 11.36 -15.82
C GLY A 136 -13.64 12.35 -14.73
N ALA A 137 -12.75 12.62 -13.78
CA ALA A 137 -12.97 13.66 -12.79
C ALA A 137 -13.08 15.07 -13.43
N ARG A 138 -13.61 16.04 -12.68
CA ARG A 138 -13.68 17.45 -13.11
C ARG A 138 -12.36 18.22 -12.96
N LEU A 139 -11.33 17.60 -12.40
CA LEU A 139 -9.99 18.18 -12.22
C LEU A 139 -8.97 17.17 -12.78
N GLY A 140 -8.07 17.64 -13.64
CA GLY A 140 -7.11 16.80 -14.37
C GLY A 140 -6.19 15.92 -13.49
N PRO A 141 -5.66 16.42 -12.36
CA PRO A 141 -4.75 15.63 -11.51
C PRO A 141 -5.42 14.49 -10.72
N VAL A 142 -6.75 14.39 -10.70
CA VAL A 142 -7.44 13.35 -9.94
C VAL A 142 -7.20 11.98 -10.57
N GLY A 143 -6.69 11.03 -9.78
CA GLY A 143 -6.38 9.69 -10.24
C GLY A 143 -7.62 8.89 -10.66
N VAL A 144 -7.54 8.25 -11.83
CA VAL A 144 -8.66 7.54 -12.47
C VAL A 144 -9.24 6.41 -11.60
N PRO A 145 -8.46 5.48 -11.02
CA PRO A 145 -9.07 4.37 -10.26
C PRO A 145 -9.75 4.83 -8.97
N GLY A 146 -9.18 5.83 -8.29
CA GLY A 146 -9.80 6.38 -7.07
C GLY A 146 -11.16 7.01 -7.34
N ILE A 147 -11.30 7.78 -8.43
CA ILE A 147 -12.58 8.41 -8.77
C ILE A 147 -13.62 7.40 -9.26
N LEU A 148 -13.20 6.34 -9.98
CA LEU A 148 -14.09 5.27 -10.43
C LEU A 148 -14.62 4.43 -9.26
N LEU A 149 -13.78 4.11 -8.28
CA LEU A 149 -14.20 3.33 -7.11
C LEU A 149 -15.11 4.13 -6.15
N ALA A 150 -15.08 5.47 -6.23
CA ALA A 150 -15.92 6.36 -5.43
C ALA A 150 -17.17 6.87 -6.20
N GLY A 151 -17.53 6.24 -7.32
CA GLY A 151 -18.61 6.65 -8.21
C GLY A 151 -18.13 7.62 -9.28
N GLY A 152 -17.71 8.82 -8.88
CA GLY A 152 -17.05 9.77 -9.77
C GLY A 152 -18.01 10.68 -10.54
N ILE A 153 -18.09 11.94 -10.11
CA ILE A 153 -18.92 12.93 -10.80
C ILE A 153 -18.12 13.59 -11.91
N ASN A 154 -18.63 13.49 -13.14
CA ASN A 154 -18.01 13.99 -14.36
C ASN A 154 -18.87 15.08 -15.03
N PHE A 155 -18.33 15.78 -16.02
CA PHE A 155 -19.03 16.86 -16.75
C PHE A 155 -20.25 16.38 -17.55
N TYR A 156 -20.25 15.10 -17.94
CA TYR A 156 -21.32 14.51 -18.75
C TYR A 156 -22.28 13.65 -17.91
N GLY A 157 -22.26 13.80 -16.59
CA GLY A 157 -23.01 12.93 -15.69
C GLY A 157 -24.52 12.98 -15.89
N ASN A 158 -25.05 14.13 -16.33
CA ASN A 158 -26.47 14.25 -16.67
C ASN A 158 -26.89 13.41 -17.90
N GLN A 159 -25.96 12.98 -18.73
CA GLN A 159 -26.21 12.15 -19.92
C GLN A 159 -25.82 10.69 -19.71
N PHE A 160 -24.72 10.44 -18.99
CA PHE A 160 -24.10 9.11 -18.89
C PHE A 160 -23.94 8.58 -17.45
N GLY A 161 -24.46 9.27 -16.46
CA GLY A 161 -24.35 8.86 -15.06
C GLY A 161 -22.96 9.13 -14.46
N PHE A 162 -22.66 8.47 -13.34
CA PHE A 162 -21.35 8.54 -12.73
C PHE A 162 -20.29 7.86 -13.60
N SER A 163 -19.02 8.24 -13.40
CA SER A 163 -17.90 7.64 -14.13
C SER A 163 -17.84 6.12 -13.93
N ALA A 164 -18.20 5.63 -12.73
CA ALA A 164 -18.32 4.22 -12.40
C ALA A 164 -19.37 3.47 -13.24
N ASP A 165 -20.45 4.14 -13.65
CA ASP A 165 -21.53 3.52 -14.44
C ASP A 165 -21.06 3.10 -15.84
N GLN A 166 -19.95 3.69 -16.30
CA GLN A 166 -19.32 3.39 -17.59
C GLN A 166 -18.30 2.24 -17.50
N VAL A 167 -17.97 1.75 -16.30
CA VAL A 167 -17.04 0.63 -16.16
C VAL A 167 -17.74 -0.67 -16.59
N THR A 168 -17.04 -1.47 -17.38
CA THR A 168 -17.53 -2.77 -17.86
C THR A 168 -16.80 -3.95 -17.26
N ARG A 169 -15.58 -3.72 -16.76
CA ARG A 169 -14.67 -4.73 -16.22
C ARG A 169 -13.61 -4.08 -15.33
N TYR A 170 -13.32 -4.71 -14.20
CA TYR A 170 -12.12 -4.47 -13.40
C TYR A 170 -11.19 -5.69 -13.42
N GLU A 171 -9.89 -5.43 -13.42
CA GLU A 171 -8.88 -6.40 -12.99
C GLU A 171 -8.52 -6.06 -11.54
N VAL A 172 -8.73 -6.99 -10.63
CA VAL A 172 -8.63 -6.77 -9.18
C VAL A 172 -7.59 -7.72 -8.61
N VAL A 173 -6.65 -7.18 -7.84
CA VAL A 173 -5.74 -7.96 -7.00
C VAL A 173 -6.39 -8.13 -5.63
N LEU A 174 -6.69 -9.36 -5.26
CA LEU A 174 -7.26 -9.71 -3.97
C LEU A 174 -6.19 -9.69 -2.86
N ALA A 175 -6.64 -9.65 -1.60
CA ALA A 175 -5.75 -9.65 -0.43
C ALA A 175 -4.86 -10.91 -0.33
N ASN A 176 -5.29 -12.03 -0.90
CA ASN A 176 -4.48 -13.26 -0.99
C ASN A 176 -3.49 -13.26 -2.18
N GLY A 177 -3.39 -12.14 -2.91
CA GLY A 177 -2.53 -11.99 -4.09
C GLY A 177 -3.15 -12.48 -5.39
N ASN A 178 -4.32 -13.14 -5.40
CA ASN A 178 -4.92 -13.60 -6.65
C ASN A 178 -5.42 -12.44 -7.51
N ILE A 179 -5.15 -12.51 -8.82
CA ILE A 179 -5.66 -11.56 -9.80
C ILE A 179 -6.97 -12.12 -10.37
N VAL A 180 -8.05 -11.38 -10.23
CA VAL A 180 -9.37 -11.77 -10.72
C VAL A 180 -9.98 -10.70 -11.61
N GLU A 181 -10.85 -11.14 -12.50
CA GLU A 181 -11.64 -10.25 -13.34
C GLU A 181 -13.04 -10.10 -12.73
N ALA A 182 -13.46 -8.86 -12.46
CA ALA A 182 -14.79 -8.53 -11.97
C ALA A 182 -15.61 -7.86 -13.08
N THR A 183 -16.80 -8.39 -13.35
CA THR A 183 -17.77 -7.86 -14.32
C THR A 183 -19.19 -8.09 -13.79
N LYS A 184 -20.20 -7.51 -14.45
CA LYS A 184 -21.63 -7.76 -14.15
C LYS A 184 -22.04 -9.24 -14.11
N LYS A 185 -21.26 -10.16 -14.70
CA LYS A 185 -21.58 -11.60 -14.80
C LYS A 185 -20.56 -12.53 -14.13
N LYS A 186 -19.40 -12.03 -13.72
CA LYS A 186 -18.27 -12.84 -13.21
C LYS A 186 -17.67 -12.10 -12.02
N ASN A 187 -17.61 -12.77 -10.86
CA ASN A 187 -17.28 -12.13 -9.57
C ASN A 187 -18.13 -10.85 -9.38
N ALA A 188 -19.45 -10.96 -9.58
CA ALA A 188 -20.37 -9.83 -9.64
C ALA A 188 -20.57 -9.16 -8.27
N ASP A 189 -20.18 -9.82 -7.18
CA ASP A 189 -20.09 -9.27 -5.84
C ASP A 189 -18.92 -8.28 -5.67
N LEU A 190 -17.91 -8.36 -6.54
CA LEU A 190 -16.76 -7.45 -6.60
C LEU A 190 -16.96 -6.30 -7.62
N PHE A 191 -18.10 -6.24 -8.30
CA PHE A 191 -18.38 -5.32 -9.40
C PHE A 191 -19.57 -4.40 -9.09
#